data_AF-A0A840HTC0-F1
#
_entry.id   AF-A0A840HTC0-F1
#
_cell.length_a   1.000
_cell.length_b   1.000
_cell.length_c   1.000
_cell.angle_alpha   90.00
_cell.angle_beta   90.00
_cell.angle_gamma   90.00
#
_symmetry.space_group_name_H-M   'P 1'
#
loop_
_entity.id
_entity.type
_entity.pdbx_description
1 polymer ?
#
loop_
_entity_poly.entity_id
_entity_poly.type
_entity_poly.pdbx_seq_one_letter_code
_entity_poly.pdbx_strand_id
1 'polypeptide(L)'
;MADYYTPTVVEPFIPLSAMLPIERLFLAQVFDEEIADETAYYYSEDGANDLIFMPVGDVRAALDAAKPDTSRLAQKLLEEQPDAILGEDDIELDMCGDLWADVLQDIVRRSPDLDHLTVTMAFTCSKMRSDGFGGLAMLITAETIRSESTNTLFDRFYKEAQANGEIGYGYP
;
A
#
# COMPACT_ATOMS: atom_id res chain seq x y z
N MET A 1 -26.37 -5.50 -1.73
CA MET A 1 -25.69 -4.49 -2.57
C MET A 1 -24.82 -5.26 -3.56
N ALA A 2 -23.87 -4.65 -4.26
CA ALA A 2 -22.74 -5.41 -4.81
C ALA A 2 -21.54 -4.96 -4.00
N ASP A 3 -20.85 -5.91 -3.39
CA ASP A 3 -19.64 -5.68 -2.61
C ASP A 3 -18.42 -5.80 -3.54
N TYR A 4 -17.47 -4.90 -3.35
CA TYR A 4 -16.22 -4.80 -4.10
C TYR A 4 -15.07 -5.06 -3.14
N TYR A 5 -14.13 -5.89 -3.59
CA TYR A 5 -12.97 -6.28 -2.81
C TYR A 5 -11.69 -5.99 -3.59
N THR A 6 -10.66 -5.58 -2.88
CA THR A 6 -9.32 -5.35 -3.41
C THR A 6 -8.26 -6.24 -2.72
N PRO A 7 -8.40 -7.59 -2.74
CA PRO A 7 -7.42 -8.48 -2.13
C PRO A 7 -6.00 -8.12 -2.56
N THR A 8 -5.11 -7.96 -1.60
CA THR A 8 -3.78 -7.39 -1.81
C THR A 8 -2.73 -8.27 -1.15
N VAL A 9 -1.60 -8.49 -1.84
CA VAL A 9 -0.43 -9.17 -1.27
C VAL A 9 0.83 -8.35 -1.53
N VAL A 10 1.71 -8.29 -0.53
CA VAL A 10 3.00 -7.58 -0.59
C VAL A 10 4.14 -8.60 -0.52
N GLU A 11 5.05 -8.56 -1.48
CA GLU A 11 6.19 -9.49 -1.57
C GLU A 11 7.51 -8.75 -1.83
N PRO A 12 8.66 -9.29 -1.37
CA PRO A 12 8.81 -10.40 -0.44
C PRO A 12 8.41 -10.03 1.01
N PHE A 13 8.56 -10.97 1.93
CA PHE A 13 8.40 -10.70 3.37
C PHE A 13 9.45 -9.67 3.80
N ILE A 14 9.03 -8.71 4.60
CA ILE A 14 9.83 -7.54 4.97
C ILE A 14 10.59 -7.84 6.27
N PRO A 15 11.93 -7.72 6.31
CA PRO A 15 12.68 -7.86 7.56
C PRO A 15 12.19 -6.86 8.61
N LEU A 16 11.93 -7.33 9.83
CA LEU A 16 11.48 -6.46 10.93
C LEU A 16 12.49 -5.34 11.22
N SER A 17 13.78 -5.61 11.02
CA SER A 17 14.86 -4.64 11.20
C SER A 17 14.87 -3.50 10.16
N ALA A 18 14.15 -3.63 9.05
CA ALA A 18 14.04 -2.60 8.02
C ALA A 18 12.92 -1.58 8.31
N MET A 19 11.99 -1.93 9.19
CA MET A 19 10.81 -1.13 9.51
C MET A 19 11.02 -0.31 10.78
N LEU A 20 10.63 0.97 10.75
CA LEU A 20 10.54 1.75 11.97
C LEU A 20 9.29 1.34 12.76
N PRO A 21 9.29 1.48 14.10
CA PRO A 21 8.14 1.13 14.93
C PRO A 21 6.82 1.78 14.46
N ILE A 22 6.88 3.05 14.03
CA ILE A 22 5.69 3.80 13.59
C ILE A 22 5.13 3.27 12.27
N GLU A 23 5.99 2.80 11.38
CA GLU A 23 5.58 2.25 10.08
C GLU A 23 4.97 0.86 10.25
N ARG A 24 5.53 0.05 11.15
CA ARG A 24 4.95 -1.24 11.49
C ARG A 24 3.59 -1.09 12.17
N LEU A 25 3.47 -0.14 13.11
CA LEU A 25 2.19 0.19 13.74
C LEU A 25 1.13 0.55 12.68
N PHE A 26 1.50 1.42 11.74
CA PHE A 26 0.63 1.84 10.63
C PHE A 26 0.27 0.67 9.71
N LEU A 27 1.26 -0.09 9.21
CA LEU A 27 1.02 -1.18 8.27
C LEU A 27 0.16 -2.30 8.88
N ALA A 28 0.30 -2.59 10.17
CA ALA A 28 -0.54 -3.56 10.89
C ALA A 28 -2.00 -3.10 11.10
N GLN A 29 -2.31 -1.80 10.88
CA GLN A 29 -3.69 -1.32 10.84
C GLN A 29 -4.25 -1.29 9.41
N VAL A 30 -3.38 -1.11 8.41
CA VAL A 30 -3.75 -1.06 6.99
C VAL A 30 -3.94 -2.46 6.41
N PHE A 31 -3.13 -3.42 6.84
CA PHE A 31 -3.07 -4.79 6.32
C PHE A 31 -3.20 -5.81 7.45
N ASP A 32 -3.60 -7.02 7.09
CA ASP A 32 -3.33 -8.21 7.90
C ASP A 32 -1.82 -8.49 7.92
N GLU A 33 -1.30 -8.96 9.06
CA GLU A 33 0.13 -9.23 9.29
C GLU A 33 0.34 -10.68 9.73
N GLU A 34 1.25 -11.38 9.04
CA GLU A 34 1.84 -12.63 9.50
C GLU A 34 3.33 -12.44 9.79
N ILE A 35 3.78 -12.83 10.99
CA ILE A 35 5.18 -12.72 11.38
C ILE A 35 5.81 -14.10 11.45
N ALA A 36 6.91 -14.29 10.73
CA ALA A 36 7.72 -15.51 10.75
C ALA A 36 9.21 -15.16 10.60
N ASP A 37 10.06 -15.81 11.40
CA ASP A 37 11.52 -15.74 11.27
C ASP A 37 12.11 -14.32 11.11
N GLU A 38 11.71 -13.38 11.98
CA GLU A 38 12.14 -11.96 11.95
C GLU A 38 11.73 -11.20 10.68
N THR A 39 10.72 -11.68 9.97
CA THR A 39 10.11 -11.02 8.82
C THR A 39 8.60 -10.90 8.99
N ALA A 40 8.01 -9.88 8.35
CA ALA A 40 6.57 -9.66 8.29
C ALA A 40 6.06 -9.82 6.86
N TYR A 41 4.96 -10.56 6.71
CA TYR A 41 4.18 -10.66 5.49
C TYR A 41 2.91 -9.84 5.65
N TYR A 42 2.67 -8.93 4.69
CA TYR A 42 1.48 -8.09 4.68
C TYR A 42 0.56 -8.49 3.54
N TYR A 43 -0.72 -8.64 3.86
CA TYR A 43 -1.77 -8.94 2.90
C TYR A 43 -3.10 -8.34 3.34
N SER A 44 -4.11 -8.41 2.49
CA SER A 44 -5.48 -8.11 2.88
C SER A 44 -6.44 -8.95 2.04
N GLU A 45 -7.42 -9.58 2.68
CA GLU A 45 -8.44 -10.36 1.98
C GLU A 45 -9.49 -9.47 1.30
N ASP A 46 -9.94 -8.42 2.00
CA ASP A 46 -11.02 -7.55 1.53
C ASP A 46 -10.50 -6.30 0.80
N GLY A 47 -9.33 -5.81 1.20
CA GLY A 47 -8.77 -4.54 0.73
C GLY A 47 -8.06 -3.80 1.86
N ALA A 48 -6.95 -3.14 1.53
CA ALA A 48 -6.19 -2.33 2.49
C ALA A 48 -7.11 -1.30 3.17
N ASN A 49 -7.03 -1.20 4.49
CA ASN A 49 -7.90 -0.32 5.25
C ASN A 49 -7.53 1.14 5.00
N ASP A 50 -8.51 1.92 4.56
CA ASP A 50 -8.32 3.34 4.20
C ASP A 50 -8.47 4.27 5.41
N LEU A 51 -9.22 3.82 6.43
CA LEU A 51 -9.46 4.54 7.66
C LEU A 51 -8.96 3.73 8.87
N ILE A 52 -7.89 4.20 9.49
CA ILE A 52 -7.27 3.54 10.63
C ILE A 52 -7.29 4.43 11.88
N PHE A 53 -7.22 3.78 13.03
CA PHE A 53 -7.13 4.43 14.34
C PHE A 53 -5.91 3.86 15.07
N MET A 54 -4.95 4.72 15.39
CA MET A 54 -3.74 4.32 16.11
C MET A 54 -3.75 4.89 17.52
N PRO A 55 -3.59 4.06 18.57
CA PRO A 55 -3.51 4.56 19.94
C PRO A 55 -2.39 5.58 20.10
N VAL A 56 -2.72 6.78 20.62
CA VAL A 56 -1.73 7.88 20.71
C VAL A 56 -0.53 7.53 21.57
N GLY A 57 -0.71 6.68 22.59
CA GLY A 57 0.39 6.17 23.42
C GLY A 57 1.40 5.37 22.60
N ASP A 58 0.92 4.51 21.71
CA ASP A 58 1.76 3.70 20.83
C ASP A 58 2.42 4.56 19.76
N VAL A 59 1.69 5.54 19.20
CA VAL A 59 2.27 6.49 18.23
C VAL A 59 3.41 7.29 18.86
N ARG A 60 3.22 7.85 20.06
CA ARG A 60 4.29 8.58 20.77
C ARG A 60 5.52 7.71 21.00
N ALA A 61 5.32 6.52 21.56
CA ALA A 61 6.40 5.60 21.84
C ALA A 61 7.15 5.21 20.55
N ALA A 62 6.42 5.01 19.45
CA ALA A 62 6.98 4.67 18.16
C ALA A 62 7.75 5.84 17.51
N LEU A 63 7.26 7.08 17.65
CA LEU A 63 7.94 8.28 17.18
C LEU A 63 9.21 8.56 17.99
N ASP A 64 9.19 8.37 19.32
CA ASP A 64 10.36 8.55 20.20
C ASP A 64 11.48 7.52 19.90
N ALA A 65 11.11 6.33 19.45
CA ALA A 65 12.04 5.26 19.07
C ALA A 65 12.59 5.40 17.63
N ALA A 66 12.03 6.30 16.82
CA ALA A 66 12.36 6.47 15.42
C ALA A 66 13.16 7.75 15.16
N LYS A 67 13.83 7.79 14.00
CA LYS A 67 14.37 9.03 13.42
C LYS A 67 13.36 9.58 12.41
N PRO A 68 12.59 10.63 12.74
CA PRO A 68 11.46 11.05 11.90
C PRO A 68 11.86 11.48 10.48
N ASP A 69 13.07 12.01 10.31
CA ASP A 69 13.64 12.44 9.03
C ASP A 69 13.77 11.31 7.99
N THR A 70 13.63 10.05 8.41
CA THR A 70 13.75 8.88 7.53
C THR A 70 12.41 8.22 7.16
N SER A 71 11.28 8.75 7.66
CA SER A 71 9.94 8.23 7.39
C SER A 71 8.95 9.35 7.09
N ARG A 72 8.37 9.33 5.89
CA ARG A 72 7.33 10.28 5.48
C ARG A 72 6.09 10.20 6.35
N LEU A 73 5.73 9.01 6.83
CA LEU A 73 4.63 8.84 7.80
C LEU A 73 4.92 9.58 9.10
N ALA A 74 6.12 9.41 9.66
CA ALA A 74 6.50 10.11 10.89
C ALA A 74 6.49 11.63 10.70
N GLN A 75 7.00 12.13 9.57
CA GLN A 75 6.97 13.56 9.23
C GLN A 75 5.52 14.06 9.10
N LYS A 76 4.69 13.36 8.33
CA LYS A 76 3.27 13.70 8.13
C LYS A 76 2.53 13.79 9.46
N LEU A 77 2.72 12.82 10.35
CA LEU A 77 2.11 12.82 11.69
C LEU A 77 2.56 14.04 12.51
N LEU A 78 3.85 14.34 12.54
CA LEU A 78 4.38 15.48 13.31
C LEU A 78 3.96 16.84 12.73
N GLU A 79 3.81 16.94 11.42
CA GLU A 79 3.45 18.17 10.72
C GLU A 79 1.94 18.43 10.74
N GLU A 80 1.13 17.40 10.51
CA GLU A 80 -0.32 17.54 10.31
C GLU A 80 -1.13 17.25 11.57
N GLN A 81 -0.61 16.45 12.49
CA GLN A 81 -1.32 16.01 13.69
C GLN A 81 -0.60 16.33 15.03
N PRO A 82 0.11 17.47 15.19
CA PRO A 82 0.90 17.73 16.40
C PRO A 82 0.05 17.80 17.67
N ASP A 83 -1.15 18.39 17.59
CA ASP A 83 -2.05 18.50 18.74
C ASP A 83 -2.68 17.14 19.11
N ALA A 84 -3.03 16.33 18.11
CA ALA A 84 -3.56 14.98 18.32
C ALA A 84 -2.50 14.09 18.99
N ILE A 85 -1.24 14.20 18.55
CA ILE A 85 -0.10 13.52 19.20
C ILE A 85 0.04 13.96 20.66
N LEU A 86 -0.38 15.16 21.07
CA LEU A 86 -0.36 15.62 22.47
C LEU A 86 -1.65 15.31 23.26
N GLY A 87 -2.67 14.77 22.61
CA GLY A 87 -3.96 14.39 23.20
C GLY A 87 -3.98 13.04 23.94
N GLU A 88 -5.18 12.54 24.19
CA GLU A 88 -5.41 11.22 24.82
C GLU A 88 -6.21 10.27 23.90
N ASP A 89 -6.83 10.80 22.85
CA ASP A 89 -7.63 10.04 21.88
C ASP A 89 -6.75 9.38 20.81
N ASP A 90 -7.30 8.35 20.15
CA ASP A 90 -6.63 7.69 19.03
C ASP A 90 -6.38 8.67 17.87
N ILE A 91 -5.26 8.50 17.18
CA ILE A 91 -4.95 9.22 15.97
C ILE A 91 -5.69 8.55 14.82
N GLU A 92 -6.67 9.26 14.28
CA GLU A 92 -7.38 8.90 13.06
C GLU A 92 -6.56 9.30 11.83
N LEU A 93 -6.30 8.33 10.95
CA LEU A 93 -5.75 8.58 9.61
C LEU A 93 -6.74 8.07 8.57
N ASP A 94 -7.23 8.99 7.75
CA ASP A 94 -8.04 8.74 6.56
C ASP A 94 -7.16 8.78 5.30
N MET A 95 -7.66 8.21 4.20
CA MET A 95 -6.96 8.12 2.92
C MET A 95 -5.62 7.34 3.02
N CYS A 96 -5.57 6.31 3.87
CA CYS A 96 -4.37 5.48 4.02
C CYS A 96 -3.97 4.80 2.72
N GLY A 97 -4.92 4.58 1.81
CA GLY A 97 -4.73 4.09 0.44
C GLY A 97 -3.70 4.88 -0.36
N ASP A 98 -3.58 6.18 -0.10
CA ASP A 98 -2.61 7.06 -0.77
C ASP A 98 -1.24 7.05 -0.08
N LEU A 99 -1.13 6.51 1.14
CA LEU A 99 0.05 6.63 2.00
C LEU A 99 0.86 5.34 2.11
N TRP A 100 0.22 4.17 2.15
CA TRP A 100 0.93 2.92 2.49
C TRP A 100 2.01 2.56 1.47
N ALA A 101 1.84 2.91 0.19
CA ALA A 101 2.84 2.64 -0.85
C ALA A 101 4.11 3.46 -0.62
N ASP A 102 3.98 4.71 -0.17
CA ASP A 102 5.12 5.56 0.19
C ASP A 102 5.82 5.06 1.47
N VAL A 103 5.07 4.54 2.44
CA VAL A 103 5.64 3.91 3.64
C VAL A 103 6.48 2.68 3.26
N LEU A 104 5.93 1.79 2.42
CA LEU A 104 6.66 0.65 1.88
C LEU A 104 7.92 1.09 1.10
N GLN A 105 7.83 2.18 0.34
CA GLN A 105 8.99 2.72 -0.37
C GLN A 105 10.09 3.22 0.56
N ASP A 106 9.73 3.92 1.64
CA ASP A 106 10.69 4.39 2.64
C ASP A 106 11.43 3.22 3.31
N ILE A 107 10.72 2.10 3.56
CA ILE A 107 11.31 0.84 4.03
C ILE A 107 12.33 0.29 3.03
N VAL A 108 11.96 0.16 1.74
CA VAL A 108 12.87 -0.29 0.69
C VAL A 108 14.11 0.61 0.60
N ARG A 109 13.94 1.94 0.67
CA ARG A 109 15.05 2.90 0.56
C ARG A 109 16.08 2.76 1.69
N ARG A 110 15.64 2.36 2.89
CA ARG A 110 16.53 2.22 4.06
C ARG A 110 17.12 0.83 4.19
N SER A 111 16.49 -0.18 3.61
CA SER A 111 16.90 -1.57 3.77
C SER A 111 18.05 -1.93 2.83
N PRO A 112 19.20 -2.40 3.34
CA PRO A 112 20.29 -2.88 2.49
C PRO A 112 19.99 -4.25 1.84
N ASP A 113 19.04 -5.00 2.40
CA ASP A 113 18.72 -6.38 2.00
C ASP A 113 17.41 -6.48 1.20
N LEU A 114 16.78 -5.35 0.87
CA LEU A 114 15.52 -5.29 0.14
C LEU A 114 15.61 -4.26 -1.00
N ASP A 115 15.89 -4.74 -2.21
CA ASP A 115 16.03 -3.87 -3.39
C ASP A 115 14.68 -3.33 -3.90
N HIS A 116 13.61 -4.09 -3.69
CA HIS A 116 12.27 -3.77 -4.16
C HIS A 116 11.19 -4.55 -3.41
N LEU A 117 9.95 -4.07 -3.54
CA LEU A 117 8.73 -4.80 -3.22
C LEU A 117 7.83 -4.86 -4.46
N THR A 118 7.05 -5.92 -4.56
CA THR A 118 5.92 -6.02 -5.48
C THR A 118 4.62 -6.07 -4.71
N VAL A 119 3.61 -5.37 -5.20
CA VAL A 119 2.25 -5.45 -4.67
C VAL A 119 1.33 -5.90 -5.79
N THR A 120 0.58 -6.96 -5.53
CA THR A 120 -0.44 -7.47 -6.46
C THR A 120 -1.80 -7.30 -5.83
N MET A 121 -2.69 -6.63 -6.55
CA MET A 121 -4.07 -6.41 -6.14
C MET A 121 -5.00 -7.07 -7.15
N ALA A 122 -6.01 -7.80 -6.66
CA ALA A 122 -7.14 -8.23 -7.46
C ALA A 122 -8.28 -7.24 -7.27
N PHE A 123 -8.98 -6.84 -8.33
CA PHE A 123 -10.25 -6.12 -8.21
C PHE A 123 -11.36 -7.11 -8.47
N THR A 124 -12.20 -7.36 -7.47
CA THR A 124 -13.29 -8.34 -7.59
C THR A 124 -14.61 -7.76 -7.11
N CYS A 125 -15.69 -8.21 -7.73
CA CYS A 125 -17.05 -7.86 -7.33
C CYS A 125 -17.83 -9.14 -7.04
N SER A 126 -18.62 -9.12 -5.97
CA SER A 126 -19.58 -10.18 -5.64
C SER A 126 -20.61 -10.46 -6.75
N LYS A 127 -20.68 -9.61 -7.80
CA LYS A 127 -21.51 -9.79 -8.98
C LYS A 127 -20.68 -9.71 -10.26
N MET A 128 -20.98 -10.59 -11.20
CA MET A 128 -20.34 -10.69 -12.52
C MET A 128 -20.72 -9.51 -13.44
N ARG A 129 -20.13 -8.33 -13.19
CA ARG A 129 -20.29 -7.12 -13.99
C ARG A 129 -19.06 -6.90 -14.87
N SER A 130 -19.25 -6.28 -16.04
CA SER A 130 -18.18 -6.00 -17.00
C SER A 130 -17.09 -5.07 -16.45
N ASP A 131 -17.44 -4.24 -15.47
CA ASP A 131 -16.55 -3.31 -14.75
C ASP A 131 -16.17 -3.81 -13.34
N GLY A 132 -16.58 -5.03 -12.97
CA GLY A 132 -16.42 -5.56 -11.61
C GLY A 132 -15.14 -6.36 -11.39
N PHE A 133 -14.30 -6.53 -12.40
CA PHE A 133 -13.12 -7.41 -12.36
C PHE A 133 -11.90 -6.77 -12.99
N GLY A 134 -10.75 -7.01 -12.39
CA GLY A 134 -9.46 -6.55 -12.89
C GLY A 134 -8.37 -6.77 -11.85
N GLY A 135 -7.35 -5.93 -11.90
CA GLY A 135 -6.31 -5.90 -10.88
C GLY A 135 -5.28 -4.82 -11.16
N LEU A 136 -4.29 -4.78 -10.29
CA LEU A 136 -3.16 -3.87 -10.37
C LEU A 136 -1.88 -4.59 -9.97
N ALA A 137 -0.83 -4.39 -10.76
CA ALA A 137 0.52 -4.77 -10.42
C ALA A 137 1.32 -3.51 -10.08
N MET A 138 2.05 -3.54 -8.96
CA MET A 138 2.90 -2.45 -8.50
C MET A 138 4.32 -2.97 -8.22
N LEU A 139 5.32 -2.19 -8.62
CA LEU A 139 6.73 -2.39 -8.31
C LEU A 139 7.23 -1.15 -7.57
N ILE A 140 7.66 -1.35 -6.34
CA ILE A 140 8.20 -0.32 -5.45
C ILE A 140 9.70 -0.53 -5.34
N THR A 141 10.49 0.41 -5.84
CA THR A 141 11.95 0.46 -5.59
C THR A 141 12.28 1.68 -4.75
N ALA A 142 13.51 1.75 -4.23
CA ALA A 142 14.01 2.91 -3.46
C ALA A 142 13.76 4.27 -4.16
N GLU A 143 13.78 4.27 -5.50
CA GLU A 143 13.69 5.48 -6.32
C GLU A 143 12.28 5.75 -6.86
N THR A 144 11.49 4.71 -7.13
CA THR A 144 10.23 4.91 -7.88
C THR A 144 9.20 3.83 -7.56
N ILE A 145 7.94 4.27 -7.46
CA ILE A 145 6.78 3.40 -7.48
C ILE A 145 6.21 3.39 -8.90
N ARG A 146 6.07 2.20 -9.48
CA ARG A 146 5.43 1.99 -10.78
C ARG A 146 4.21 1.11 -10.58
N SER A 147 3.09 1.45 -11.18
CA SER A 147 1.91 0.59 -11.17
C SER A 147 1.21 0.61 -12.52
N GLU A 148 0.59 -0.52 -12.87
CA GLU A 148 -0.24 -0.65 -14.06
C GLU A 148 -1.47 -1.51 -13.72
N SER A 149 -2.66 -1.03 -14.12
CA SER A 149 -3.90 -1.79 -13.98
C SER A 149 -4.11 -2.73 -15.17
N THR A 150 -4.94 -3.76 -15.00
CA THR A 150 -5.37 -4.60 -16.12
C THR A 150 -6.07 -3.80 -17.23
N ASN A 151 -6.73 -2.69 -16.88
CA ASN A 151 -7.37 -1.81 -17.87
C ASN A 151 -6.34 -1.08 -18.72
N THR A 152 -5.31 -0.52 -18.10
CA THR A 152 -4.19 0.13 -18.80
C THR A 152 -3.43 -0.86 -19.68
N LEU A 153 -3.28 -2.10 -19.21
CA LEU A 153 -2.72 -3.20 -19.99
C LEU A 153 -3.55 -3.50 -21.24
N PHE A 154 -4.88 -3.58 -21.11
CA PHE A 154 -5.77 -3.77 -22.26
C PHE A 154 -5.69 -2.62 -23.25
N ASP A 155 -5.61 -1.37 -22.78
CA ASP A 155 -5.41 -0.21 -23.67
C ASP A 155 -4.14 -0.35 -24.51
N ARG A 156 -3.06 -0.89 -23.93
CA ARG A 156 -1.82 -1.18 -24.67
C ARG A 156 -2.05 -2.29 -25.70
N PHE A 157 -2.70 -3.39 -25.33
CA PHE A 157 -3.03 -4.46 -26.27
C PHE A 157 -3.89 -3.98 -27.44
N TYR A 158 -4.89 -3.13 -27.18
CA TYR A 158 -5.72 -2.57 -28.25
C TYR A 158 -4.91 -1.70 -29.20
N LYS A 159 -4.00 -0.85 -28.69
CA LYS A 159 -3.12 -0.04 -29.53
C LYS A 159 -2.18 -0.89 -30.38
N GLU A 160 -1.61 -1.94 -29.82
CA GLU A 160 -0.73 -2.89 -30.52
C GLU A 160 -1.49 -3.64 -31.62
N ALA A 161 -2.66 -4.19 -31.30
CA ALA A 161 -3.50 -4.90 -32.27
C ALA A 161 -3.99 -3.99 -33.41
N GLN A 162 -4.31 -2.72 -33.11
CA GLN A 162 -4.63 -1.72 -34.14
C GLN A 162 -3.43 -1.42 -35.04
N ALA A 163 -2.24 -1.22 -34.46
CA ALA A 163 -1.02 -0.95 -35.23
C ALA A 163 -0.64 -2.12 -36.16
N ASN A 164 -0.95 -3.35 -35.75
CA ASN A 164 -0.73 -4.56 -36.55
C ASN A 164 -1.84 -4.85 -37.57
N GLY A 165 -2.93 -4.06 -37.58
CA GLY A 165 -4.08 -4.28 -38.47
C GLY A 165 -4.95 -5.49 -38.10
N GLU A 166 -4.83 -6.00 -36.87
CA GLU A 166 -5.59 -7.14 -36.37
C GLU A 166 -7.05 -6.74 -36.05
N ILE A 167 -7.25 -5.49 -35.61
CA ILE A 167 -8.56 -4.92 -35.30
C ILE A 167 -8.72 -3.55 -35.99
N GLY A 168 -9.89 -3.28 -36.57
CA GLY A 168 -10.14 -2.09 -37.39
C GLY A 168 -11.44 -1.34 -37.10
N TYR A 169 -12.28 -1.85 -36.18
CA TYR A 169 -13.47 -1.14 -35.71
C TYR A 169 -13.17 -0.54 -34.35
N GLY A 170 -13.45 0.77 -34.18
CA GLY A 170 -13.32 1.43 -32.88
C GLY A 170 -14.17 0.71 -31.84
N TYR A 171 -13.57 0.36 -30.70
CA TYR A 171 -14.34 0.01 -29.53
C TYR A 171 -15.26 1.20 -29.22
N PRO A 172 -16.58 1.00 -28.97
CA PRO A 172 -17.42 2.06 -28.44
C PRO A 172 -16.91 2.53 -27.08
#